data_AF-A0A937Z4A4-F1
#
_entry.id   AF-A0A937Z4A4-F1
#
_cell.length_a   1.000
_cell.length_b   1.000
_cell.length_c   1.000
_cell.angle_alpha   90.00
_cell.angle_beta   90.00
_cell.angle_gamma   90.00
#
_symmetry.space_group_name_H-M   'P 1'
#
loop_
_entity.id
_entity.type
_entity.pdbx_description
1 polymer ?
#
loop_
_entity_poly.entity_id
_entity_poly.type
_entity_poly.pdbx_seq_one_letter_code
_entity_poly.pdbx_strand_id
1 'polypeptide(L)'
;MRASPWMLGLVAALSIPAGAQRIGFQEDFSVPGEWKIADWPGLTGLESITADGEQATFTTLAGTFMTGPSAAWAPTWPDWDKDAPAGLAMVYRKYPVTVDLARYHYLVARVTYSGTYMALALNGWDTKACYTTGLHAVDLRDLKQGSLQGVQPIELRLTFLNTGARVVVDEVRLVESLTPEEQAGFISAGLDLRLERLEPQPYHELEALDARAGAPVRLDLPEEKTVYRDTSTGAVVWKLTRSVRTEMVDKFNADGSALPLYNRSFRGFTLYDLSAGAIRELPDLRGAPVMNRTDPSKLYVLQSSEADGKAHYLIRSTDFRTGETAVIAEWDSEDSGGAEFGPSPYSGRLILGLKEGRAIYLIDPDAPVDQRVRRVPLPMRMKGSSFSDDDRCVNWQRCYYFQRWQMDLATGQTQIAHYPTYGGHEIFGGDTVVGRYGTLMLTHRQGLLPCDETNGDQVRIWSNWAQDVPSDYGQLADDDRWLVTNGTDGAVAGKRLLIDGRETGTVLQIVHDFTSRNSWDSNTYTRVSPD
;
A
#
# COMPACT_ATOMS: atom_id res chain seq x y z
N MET A 1 -44.70 -7.74 -54.44
CA MET A 1 -43.60 -7.16 -53.64
C MET A 1 -43.51 -7.94 -52.33
N ARG A 2 -42.28 -8.19 -51.89
CA ARG A 2 -41.87 -9.19 -50.89
C ARG A 2 -42.44 -8.94 -49.49
N ALA A 3 -42.86 -10.00 -48.81
CA ALA A 3 -42.69 -10.19 -47.37
C ALA A 3 -42.73 -11.69 -47.04
N SER A 4 -41.61 -12.21 -46.54
CA SER A 4 -41.42 -13.58 -46.07
C SER A 4 -42.13 -13.84 -44.74
N PRO A 5 -42.47 -15.10 -44.42
CA PRO A 5 -43.10 -15.48 -43.16
C PRO A 5 -42.09 -15.50 -42.02
N TRP A 6 -42.52 -14.99 -40.87
CA TRP A 6 -41.81 -15.07 -39.60
C TRP A 6 -41.77 -16.52 -39.12
N MET A 7 -40.55 -17.07 -38.96
CA MET A 7 -40.32 -18.24 -38.14
C MET A 7 -40.50 -17.85 -36.67
N LEU A 8 -41.57 -18.36 -36.07
CA LEU A 8 -41.70 -18.52 -34.62
C LEU A 8 -40.59 -19.48 -34.15
N GLY A 9 -39.44 -18.91 -33.77
CA GLY A 9 -38.44 -19.60 -32.96
C GLY A 9 -38.94 -19.69 -31.53
N LEU A 10 -39.36 -20.90 -31.15
CA LEU A 10 -39.68 -21.30 -29.79
C LEU A 10 -38.48 -20.97 -28.87
N VAL A 11 -38.56 -19.88 -28.11
CA VAL A 11 -37.74 -19.76 -26.90
C VAL A 11 -38.40 -20.66 -25.88
N ALA A 12 -37.88 -21.87 -25.73
CA ALA A 12 -38.21 -22.72 -24.61
C ALA A 12 -37.79 -21.99 -23.35
N ALA A 13 -38.75 -21.35 -22.68
CA ALA A 13 -38.61 -20.99 -21.28
C ALA A 13 -38.36 -22.30 -20.52
N LEU A 14 -37.10 -22.54 -20.16
CA LEU A 14 -36.70 -23.58 -19.22
C LEU A 14 -37.33 -23.23 -17.87
N SER A 15 -38.59 -23.60 -17.71
CA SER A 15 -39.28 -23.65 -16.44
C SER A 15 -38.84 -24.95 -15.78
N ILE A 16 -37.79 -24.85 -14.97
CA ILE A 16 -37.29 -25.96 -14.16
C ILE A 16 -38.37 -26.28 -13.10
N PRO A 17 -38.71 -27.57 -12.87
CA PRO A 17 -39.78 -27.94 -11.94
C PRO A 17 -39.45 -27.55 -10.49
N ALA A 18 -40.45 -27.11 -9.74
CA ALA A 18 -40.37 -26.77 -8.32
C ALA A 18 -40.10 -28.01 -7.45
N GLY A 19 -38.84 -28.45 -7.39
CA GLY A 19 -38.23 -29.03 -6.20
C GLY A 19 -37.45 -27.93 -5.46
N ALA A 20 -37.06 -28.17 -4.20
CA ALA A 20 -36.22 -27.27 -3.41
C ALA A 20 -34.82 -27.12 -4.06
N GLN A 21 -34.74 -26.38 -5.15
CA GLN A 21 -33.49 -26.12 -5.85
C GLN A 21 -32.68 -25.17 -4.97
N ARG A 22 -31.53 -25.65 -4.51
CA ARG A 22 -30.60 -24.92 -3.63
C ARG A 22 -29.97 -23.72 -4.34
N ILE A 23 -29.74 -23.83 -5.64
CA ILE A 23 -29.04 -22.83 -6.46
C ILE A 23 -30.09 -22.01 -7.21
N GLY A 24 -30.11 -20.70 -6.97
CA GLY A 24 -31.00 -19.75 -7.65
C GLY A 24 -30.36 -19.12 -8.88
N PHE A 25 -29.03 -19.10 -8.95
CA PHE A 25 -28.26 -18.56 -10.07
C PHE A 25 -26.85 -19.16 -10.10
N GLN A 26 -26.31 -19.34 -11.29
CA GLN A 26 -24.95 -19.82 -11.53
C GLN A 26 -24.38 -19.16 -12.80
N GLU A 27 -23.15 -18.70 -12.70
CA GLU A 27 -22.26 -18.36 -13.81
C GLU A 27 -21.09 -19.35 -13.77
N ASP A 28 -20.92 -20.09 -14.87
CA ASP A 28 -19.84 -21.06 -15.10
C ASP A 28 -18.81 -20.54 -16.12
N PHE A 29 -18.93 -19.28 -16.52
CA PHE A 29 -18.05 -18.60 -17.46
C PHE A 29 -17.91 -19.29 -18.83
N SER A 30 -18.85 -20.15 -19.20
CA SER A 30 -18.87 -20.89 -20.48
C SER A 30 -18.96 -20.00 -21.73
N VAL A 31 -19.35 -18.72 -21.57
CA VAL A 31 -19.54 -17.76 -22.68
C VAL A 31 -18.77 -16.45 -22.40
N PRO A 32 -17.43 -16.43 -22.58
CA PRO A 32 -16.61 -15.26 -22.25
C PRO A 32 -16.97 -14.02 -23.08
N GLY A 33 -17.51 -14.20 -24.29
CA GLY A 33 -17.91 -13.11 -25.18
C GLY A 33 -19.10 -12.26 -24.71
N GLU A 34 -19.83 -12.69 -23.67
CA GLU A 34 -20.92 -11.89 -23.09
C GLU A 34 -20.46 -10.93 -21.98
N TRP A 35 -19.24 -11.08 -21.49
CA TRP A 35 -18.63 -10.16 -20.54
C TRP A 35 -18.20 -8.89 -21.26
N LYS A 36 -18.74 -7.75 -20.83
CA LYS A 36 -18.45 -6.45 -21.43
C LYS A 36 -17.40 -5.74 -20.60
N ILE A 37 -16.36 -5.23 -21.28
CA ILE A 37 -15.44 -4.27 -20.69
C ILE A 37 -16.23 -2.98 -20.41
N ALA A 38 -16.10 -2.46 -19.20
CA ALA A 38 -16.76 -1.22 -18.83
C ALA A 38 -16.05 0.00 -19.40
N ASP A 39 -16.83 0.92 -19.93
CA ASP A 39 -16.36 2.20 -20.44
C ASP A 39 -16.62 3.30 -19.40
N TRP A 40 -15.80 3.32 -18.34
CA TRP A 40 -15.86 4.34 -17.29
C TRP A 40 -14.56 5.16 -17.24
N PRO A 41 -14.62 6.48 -16.96
CA PRO A 41 -13.43 7.31 -16.84
C PRO A 41 -12.45 6.76 -15.81
N GLY A 42 -11.20 6.56 -16.22
CA GLY A 42 -10.15 6.03 -15.35
C GLY A 42 -10.08 4.51 -15.25
N LEU A 43 -10.85 3.79 -16.08
CA LEU A 43 -10.69 2.35 -16.31
C LEU A 43 -10.07 2.09 -17.69
N THR A 44 -9.38 0.97 -17.83
CA THR A 44 -8.96 0.44 -19.14
C THR A 44 -9.42 -0.99 -19.29
N GLY A 45 -9.46 -1.49 -20.52
CA GLY A 45 -9.83 -2.87 -20.80
C GLY A 45 -8.86 -3.89 -20.22
N LEU A 46 -9.24 -5.16 -20.39
CA LEU A 46 -8.37 -6.31 -20.17
C LEU A 46 -7.59 -6.62 -21.45
N GLU A 47 -6.47 -7.31 -21.31
CA GLU A 47 -5.73 -7.87 -22.45
C GLU A 47 -6.56 -8.98 -23.11
N SER A 48 -7.15 -9.87 -22.33
CA SER A 48 -8.01 -10.94 -22.84
C SER A 48 -8.99 -11.48 -21.80
N ILE A 49 -10.08 -12.05 -22.30
CA ILE A 49 -11.00 -12.90 -21.55
C ILE A 49 -11.14 -14.19 -22.35
N THR A 50 -10.66 -15.30 -21.82
CA THR A 50 -10.76 -16.62 -22.43
C THR A 50 -11.52 -17.56 -21.51
N ALA A 51 -12.13 -18.60 -22.06
CA ALA A 51 -12.73 -19.68 -21.28
C ALA A 51 -12.42 -21.02 -21.94
N ASP A 52 -12.23 -22.05 -21.13
CA ASP A 52 -12.01 -23.43 -21.59
C ASP A 52 -13.26 -24.31 -21.46
N GLY A 53 -14.39 -23.73 -21.03
CA GLY A 53 -15.67 -24.40 -20.82
C GLY A 53 -15.92 -24.80 -19.37
N GLU A 54 -14.90 -24.74 -18.52
CA GLU A 54 -15.02 -24.96 -17.07
C GLU A 54 -14.63 -23.70 -16.29
N GLN A 55 -13.69 -22.88 -16.79
CA GLN A 55 -13.21 -21.69 -16.11
C GLN A 55 -13.00 -20.53 -17.10
N ALA A 56 -13.10 -19.29 -16.61
CA ALA A 56 -12.62 -18.11 -17.34
C ALA A 56 -11.26 -17.65 -16.83
N THR A 57 -10.37 -17.33 -17.77
CA THR A 57 -9.13 -16.61 -17.51
C THR A 57 -9.27 -15.15 -17.97
N PHE A 58 -9.05 -14.23 -17.03
CA PHE A 58 -9.01 -12.80 -17.25
C PHE A 58 -7.55 -12.35 -17.20
N THR A 59 -7.00 -11.84 -18.30
CA THR A 59 -5.62 -11.32 -18.35
C THR A 59 -5.67 -9.80 -18.33
N THR A 60 -5.06 -9.19 -17.32
CA THR A 60 -5.04 -7.73 -17.15
C THR A 60 -3.93 -7.08 -17.97
N LEU A 61 -4.09 -5.81 -18.34
CA LEU A 61 -3.02 -5.04 -18.94
C LEU A 61 -2.01 -4.59 -17.87
N ALA A 62 -0.78 -4.23 -18.25
CA ALA A 62 0.15 -3.55 -17.34
C ALA A 62 -0.11 -2.03 -17.35
N GLY A 63 -0.74 -1.52 -16.28
CA GLY A 63 -1.24 -0.15 -16.21
C GLY A 63 -0.50 0.80 -15.26
N THR A 64 -0.97 2.06 -15.25
CA THR A 64 -0.52 3.17 -14.39
C THR A 64 -1.50 3.43 -13.25
N PHE A 65 -1.00 3.68 -12.04
CA PHE A 65 -1.88 4.05 -10.92
C PHE A 65 -2.33 5.51 -10.95
N MET A 66 -1.81 6.31 -11.89
CA MET A 66 -2.30 7.66 -12.16
C MET A 66 -3.53 7.59 -13.06
N THR A 67 -4.70 7.59 -12.45
CA THR A 67 -5.99 7.61 -13.17
C THR A 67 -6.67 8.97 -13.02
N GLY A 68 -7.62 9.26 -13.92
CA GLY A 68 -8.49 10.42 -13.79
C GLY A 68 -7.77 11.78 -13.82
N PRO A 69 -8.19 12.78 -12.99
CA PRO A 69 -7.62 14.13 -12.98
C PRO A 69 -6.12 14.17 -12.68
N SER A 70 -5.59 13.19 -11.96
CA SER A 70 -4.17 13.08 -11.63
C SER A 70 -3.30 12.89 -12.88
N ALA A 71 -3.82 12.24 -13.92
CA ALA A 71 -3.16 12.13 -15.22
C ALA A 71 -3.06 13.48 -15.95
N ALA A 72 -3.89 14.46 -15.60
CA ALA A 72 -3.85 15.80 -16.19
C ALA A 72 -2.64 16.64 -15.70
N TRP A 73 -1.90 16.18 -14.68
CA TRP A 73 -0.64 16.81 -14.23
C TRP A 73 0.61 16.24 -14.95
N ALA A 74 0.50 15.06 -15.58
CA ALA A 74 1.56 14.43 -16.36
C ALA A 74 1.87 15.00 -17.79
N PRO A 75 1.03 15.84 -18.46
CA PRO A 75 1.25 16.21 -19.87
C PRO A 75 2.53 17.01 -20.16
N THR A 76 3.20 17.58 -19.15
CA THR A 76 4.46 18.31 -19.34
C THR A 76 5.68 17.40 -19.40
N TRP A 77 5.51 16.08 -19.24
CA TRP A 77 6.61 15.13 -19.30
C TRP A 77 6.78 14.53 -20.70
N PRO A 78 7.94 14.75 -21.36
CA PRO A 78 8.22 14.22 -22.70
C PRO A 78 8.04 12.71 -22.85
N ASP A 79 8.20 11.96 -21.76
CA ASP A 79 8.24 10.49 -21.75
C ASP A 79 7.03 9.85 -21.07
N TRP A 80 6.00 10.64 -20.76
CA TRP A 80 4.74 10.10 -20.28
C TRP A 80 4.11 9.28 -21.39
N ASP A 81 3.90 7.99 -21.12
CA ASP A 81 3.16 7.14 -22.02
C ASP A 81 1.67 7.46 -21.85
N LYS A 82 1.22 8.37 -22.71
CA LYS A 82 -0.15 8.91 -22.76
C LYS A 82 -1.20 7.85 -23.07
N ASP A 83 -0.76 6.72 -23.62
CA ASP A 83 -1.59 5.59 -24.01
C ASP A 83 -1.53 4.47 -22.96
N ALA A 84 -0.83 4.69 -21.84
CA ALA A 84 -0.73 3.73 -20.76
C ALA A 84 -2.12 3.34 -20.22
N PRO A 85 -2.39 2.04 -20.09
CA PRO A 85 -3.63 1.57 -19.49
C PRO A 85 -3.79 2.13 -18.07
N ALA A 86 -4.99 2.58 -17.73
CA ALA A 86 -5.35 2.97 -16.38
C ALA A 86 -5.16 1.80 -15.41
N GLY A 87 -5.00 2.12 -14.13
CA GLY A 87 -4.62 1.17 -13.10
C GLY A 87 -5.68 0.13 -12.75
N LEU A 88 -6.90 0.31 -13.22
CA LEU A 88 -8.02 -0.60 -12.99
C LEU A 88 -8.65 -1.02 -14.30
N ALA A 89 -9.07 -2.27 -14.37
CA ALA A 89 -9.96 -2.79 -15.38
C ALA A 89 -11.27 -3.22 -14.75
N MET A 90 -12.36 -3.17 -15.52
CA MET A 90 -13.64 -3.67 -15.07
C MET A 90 -14.37 -4.34 -16.22
N VAL A 91 -14.96 -5.48 -15.90
CA VAL A 91 -15.89 -6.19 -16.78
C VAL A 91 -17.18 -6.42 -16.04
N TYR A 92 -18.27 -6.48 -16.78
CA TYR A 92 -19.57 -6.76 -16.20
C TYR A 92 -20.43 -7.59 -17.15
N ARG A 93 -21.36 -8.32 -16.56
CA ARG A 93 -22.41 -9.05 -17.28
C ARG A 93 -23.72 -8.86 -16.54
N LYS A 94 -24.74 -8.44 -17.29
CA LYS A 94 -26.12 -8.35 -16.80
C LYS A 94 -26.86 -9.58 -17.28
N TYR A 95 -27.50 -10.27 -16.37
CA TYR A 95 -28.27 -11.46 -16.65
C TYR A 95 -29.76 -11.11 -16.70
N PRO A 96 -30.49 -11.63 -17.71
CA PRO A 96 -31.92 -11.37 -17.82
C PRO A 96 -32.75 -12.13 -16.76
N VAL A 97 -32.14 -13.08 -16.05
CA VAL A 97 -32.80 -13.87 -15.01
C VAL A 97 -32.99 -13.03 -13.75
N THR A 98 -34.10 -13.27 -13.04
CA THR A 98 -34.35 -12.68 -11.73
C THR A 98 -34.19 -13.74 -10.65
N VAL A 99 -33.63 -13.35 -9.52
CA VAL A 99 -33.32 -14.23 -8.39
C VAL A 99 -33.92 -13.62 -7.13
N ASP A 100 -34.57 -14.45 -6.31
CA ASP A 100 -34.99 -14.08 -4.97
C ASP A 100 -33.77 -14.07 -4.03
N LEU A 101 -33.14 -12.92 -3.86
CA LEU A 101 -31.96 -12.73 -2.99
C LEU A 101 -32.31 -12.83 -1.50
N ALA A 102 -33.60 -12.82 -1.12
CA ALA A 102 -33.99 -13.14 0.26
C ALA A 102 -33.88 -14.66 0.51
N ARG A 103 -34.20 -15.46 -0.51
CA ARG A 103 -34.04 -16.92 -0.47
C ARG A 103 -32.59 -17.35 -0.75
N TYR A 104 -32.02 -16.92 -1.87
CA TYR A 104 -30.67 -17.26 -2.33
C TYR A 104 -29.65 -16.19 -1.90
N HIS A 105 -29.44 -16.08 -0.59
CA HIS A 105 -28.71 -14.98 0.04
C HIS A 105 -27.21 -15.23 0.18
N TYR A 106 -26.73 -16.43 -0.08
CA TYR A 106 -25.29 -16.70 -0.10
C TYR A 106 -24.73 -16.54 -1.50
N LEU A 107 -23.73 -15.67 -1.64
CA LEU A 107 -22.91 -15.57 -2.84
C LEU A 107 -21.66 -16.44 -2.64
N VAL A 108 -21.52 -17.44 -3.49
CA VAL A 108 -20.38 -18.36 -3.51
C VAL A 108 -19.57 -18.08 -4.76
N ALA A 109 -18.25 -17.98 -4.64
CA ALA A 109 -17.36 -17.87 -5.79
C ALA A 109 -16.13 -18.77 -5.62
N ARG A 110 -15.64 -19.31 -6.73
CA ARG A 110 -14.42 -20.11 -6.76
C ARG A 110 -13.41 -19.46 -7.69
N VAL A 111 -12.31 -19.03 -7.11
CA VAL A 111 -11.16 -18.48 -7.84
C VAL A 111 -10.07 -19.54 -7.81
N THR A 112 -9.72 -20.12 -8.95
CA THR A 112 -8.70 -21.17 -9.01
C THR A 112 -7.29 -20.60 -9.01
N TYR A 113 -7.15 -19.35 -9.47
CA TYR A 113 -5.87 -18.68 -9.53
C TYR A 113 -6.04 -17.15 -9.52
N SER A 114 -5.17 -16.41 -8.82
CA SER A 114 -5.22 -14.95 -8.71
C SER A 114 -3.80 -14.39 -8.69
N GLY A 115 -3.29 -13.95 -9.84
CA GLY A 115 -2.00 -13.26 -9.92
C GLY A 115 -2.09 -11.77 -9.62
N THR A 116 -3.31 -11.24 -9.51
CA THR A 116 -3.61 -9.84 -9.18
C THR A 116 -4.94 -9.75 -8.44
N TYR A 117 -5.20 -8.58 -7.88
CA TYR A 117 -6.45 -8.26 -7.21
C TYR A 117 -7.66 -8.42 -8.13
N MET A 118 -8.74 -8.99 -7.59
CA MET A 118 -10.07 -8.99 -8.18
C MET A 118 -11.14 -8.69 -7.13
N ALA A 119 -12.01 -7.73 -7.42
CA ALA A 119 -13.28 -7.52 -6.72
C ALA A 119 -14.40 -8.23 -7.48
N LEU A 120 -15.32 -8.87 -6.77
CA LEU A 120 -16.62 -9.26 -7.33
C LEU A 120 -17.70 -8.38 -6.74
N ALA A 121 -18.40 -7.64 -7.58
CA ALA A 121 -19.61 -6.91 -7.23
C ALA A 121 -20.86 -7.65 -7.72
N LEU A 122 -21.89 -7.66 -6.87
CA LEU A 122 -23.23 -8.09 -7.21
C LEU A 122 -24.17 -6.89 -7.15
N ASN A 123 -24.92 -6.63 -8.21
CA ASN A 123 -25.92 -5.55 -8.27
C ASN A 123 -25.40 -4.19 -7.76
N GLY A 124 -24.15 -3.87 -8.15
CA GLY A 124 -23.49 -2.61 -7.84
C GLY A 124 -22.69 -2.55 -6.53
N TRP A 125 -22.69 -3.62 -5.73
CA TRP A 125 -22.00 -3.66 -4.43
C TRP A 125 -20.87 -4.67 -4.43
N ASP A 126 -19.67 -4.21 -4.08
CA ASP A 126 -18.48 -5.04 -4.00
C ASP A 126 -18.61 -6.04 -2.83
N THR A 127 -18.11 -7.25 -3.05
CA THR A 127 -18.19 -8.38 -2.14
C THR A 127 -16.80 -8.98 -1.94
N LYS A 128 -16.65 -9.74 -0.85
CA LYS A 128 -15.41 -10.42 -0.52
C LYS A 128 -15.32 -11.83 -1.10
N ALA A 129 -16.30 -12.29 -1.88
CA ALA A 129 -16.34 -13.67 -2.37
C ALA A 129 -15.15 -14.02 -3.28
N CYS A 130 -14.46 -13.03 -3.87
CA CYS A 130 -13.30 -13.24 -4.73
C CYS A 130 -11.99 -12.66 -4.16
N TYR A 131 -11.90 -12.52 -2.84
CA TYR A 131 -10.78 -11.81 -2.19
C TYR A 131 -9.42 -12.50 -2.32
N THR A 132 -9.41 -13.80 -2.61
CA THR A 132 -8.22 -14.62 -2.84
C THR A 132 -8.62 -15.91 -3.57
N THR A 133 -7.64 -16.76 -3.90
CA THR A 133 -7.88 -18.09 -4.46
C THR A 133 -8.63 -19.01 -3.49
N GLY A 134 -9.32 -20.01 -4.03
CA GLY A 134 -10.15 -20.95 -3.29
C GLY A 134 -11.65 -20.73 -3.50
N LEU A 135 -12.43 -21.50 -2.75
CA LEU A 135 -13.88 -21.41 -2.70
C LEU A 135 -14.27 -20.57 -1.50
N HIS A 136 -14.99 -19.46 -1.73
CA HIS A 136 -15.41 -18.56 -0.67
C HIS A 136 -16.90 -18.26 -0.78
N ALA A 137 -17.52 -18.01 0.37
CA ALA A 137 -18.92 -17.65 0.47
C ALA A 137 -19.12 -16.42 1.36
N VAL A 138 -20.06 -15.55 1.00
CA VAL A 138 -20.51 -14.42 1.81
C VAL A 138 -22.03 -14.42 1.94
N ASP A 139 -22.55 -13.91 3.05
CA ASP A 139 -23.99 -13.65 3.20
C ASP A 139 -24.30 -12.22 2.74
N LEU A 140 -25.12 -12.08 1.70
CA LEU A 140 -25.49 -10.79 1.13
C LEU A 140 -26.31 -9.94 2.11
N ARG A 141 -26.95 -10.56 3.11
CA ARG A 141 -27.70 -9.85 4.15
C ARG A 141 -26.80 -8.98 5.02
N ASP A 142 -25.52 -9.31 5.12
CA ASP A 142 -24.54 -8.57 5.93
C ASP A 142 -24.26 -7.17 5.35
N LEU A 143 -24.42 -6.98 4.04
CA LEU A 143 -24.19 -5.70 3.38
C LEU A 143 -25.34 -4.70 3.57
N LYS A 144 -26.54 -5.17 3.99
CA LYS A 144 -27.74 -4.35 4.26
C LYS A 144 -28.12 -3.38 3.12
N GLN A 145 -27.98 -3.82 1.87
CA GLN A 145 -28.29 -3.00 0.69
C GLN A 145 -29.59 -3.40 0.02
N GLY A 146 -30.39 -2.40 -0.38
CA GLY A 146 -31.68 -2.64 -1.03
C GLY A 146 -31.57 -3.38 -2.37
N SER A 147 -30.48 -3.20 -3.14
CA SER A 147 -30.23 -3.92 -4.40
C SER A 147 -29.76 -5.37 -4.20
N LEU A 148 -29.55 -5.79 -2.95
CA LEU A 148 -29.17 -7.15 -2.55
C LEU A 148 -30.30 -7.87 -1.80
N GLN A 149 -31.55 -7.41 -1.95
CA GLN A 149 -32.71 -7.94 -1.25
C GLN A 149 -33.89 -8.19 -2.20
N GLY A 150 -34.67 -9.22 -1.90
CA GLY A 150 -35.88 -9.56 -2.66
C GLY A 150 -35.58 -10.06 -4.07
N VAL A 151 -36.58 -10.00 -4.95
CA VAL A 151 -36.48 -10.52 -6.32
C VAL A 151 -35.92 -9.47 -7.25
N GLN A 152 -34.70 -9.66 -7.76
CA GLN A 152 -34.01 -8.69 -8.62
C GLN A 152 -33.26 -9.38 -9.77
N PRO A 153 -33.06 -8.69 -10.92
CA PRO A 153 -32.12 -9.15 -11.92
C PRO A 153 -30.69 -9.20 -11.35
N ILE A 154 -29.84 -10.01 -11.96
CA ILE A 154 -28.45 -10.18 -11.54
C ILE A 154 -27.52 -9.40 -12.46
N GLU A 155 -26.64 -8.59 -11.87
CA GLU A 155 -25.47 -8.02 -12.51
C GLU A 155 -24.24 -8.45 -11.74
N LEU A 156 -23.33 -9.14 -12.43
CA LEU A 156 -21.99 -9.40 -11.91
C LEU A 156 -21.02 -8.40 -12.51
N ARG A 157 -20.12 -7.90 -11.68
CA ARG A 157 -19.06 -6.98 -12.06
C ARG A 157 -17.76 -7.46 -11.45
N LEU A 158 -16.73 -7.63 -12.28
CA LEU A 158 -15.38 -7.95 -11.83
C LEU A 158 -14.49 -6.73 -12.04
N THR A 159 -13.79 -6.31 -11.00
CA THR A 159 -12.84 -5.20 -11.05
C THR A 159 -11.45 -5.70 -10.75
N PHE A 160 -10.47 -5.38 -11.58
CA PHE A 160 -9.10 -5.88 -11.49
C PHE A 160 -8.09 -4.74 -11.35
N LEU A 161 -6.95 -5.01 -10.72
CA LEU A 161 -5.77 -4.16 -10.88
C LEU A 161 -5.05 -4.53 -12.18
N ASN A 162 -4.78 -3.54 -13.01
CA ASN A 162 -4.02 -3.71 -14.24
C ASN A 162 -2.52 -3.85 -13.94
N THR A 163 -2.10 -5.07 -13.59
CA THR A 163 -0.71 -5.41 -13.26
C THR A 163 -0.02 -6.23 -14.35
N GLY A 164 -0.75 -6.66 -15.38
CA GLY A 164 -0.24 -7.58 -16.40
C GLY A 164 -0.40 -9.07 -16.04
N ALA A 165 -1.04 -9.38 -14.91
CA ALA A 165 -1.26 -10.75 -14.47
C ALA A 165 -2.66 -11.27 -14.82
N ARG A 166 -2.84 -12.59 -14.70
CA ARG A 166 -4.13 -13.25 -14.90
C ARG A 166 -4.86 -13.59 -13.61
N VAL A 167 -6.17 -13.72 -13.71
CA VAL A 167 -7.06 -14.28 -12.68
C VAL A 167 -7.92 -15.35 -13.35
N VAL A 168 -8.06 -16.50 -12.70
CA VAL A 168 -8.88 -17.61 -13.20
C VAL A 168 -10.04 -17.85 -12.24
N VAL A 169 -11.26 -17.78 -12.78
CA VAL A 169 -12.51 -17.94 -12.03
C VAL A 169 -13.24 -19.12 -12.62
N ASP A 170 -13.59 -20.07 -11.75
CA ASP A 170 -14.33 -21.27 -12.10
C ASP A 170 -15.83 -20.98 -12.06
N GLU A 171 -16.33 -20.42 -10.95
CA GLU A 171 -17.76 -20.20 -10.82
C GLU A 171 -18.18 -19.09 -9.87
N VAL A 172 -19.39 -18.56 -10.11
CA VAL A 172 -20.13 -17.71 -9.18
C VAL A 172 -21.56 -18.24 -9.05
N ARG A 173 -22.04 -18.45 -7.82
CA ARG A 173 -23.38 -18.99 -7.55
C ARG A 173 -24.11 -18.18 -6.48
N LEU A 174 -25.43 -18.08 -6.61
CA LEU A 174 -26.32 -17.65 -5.54
C LEU A 174 -27.09 -18.84 -5.00
N VAL A 175 -26.96 -19.11 -3.71
CA VAL A 175 -27.45 -20.33 -3.08
C VAL A 175 -28.25 -20.05 -1.81
N GLU A 176 -29.22 -20.91 -1.53
CA GLU A 176 -30.10 -20.83 -0.36
C GLU A 176 -29.42 -21.32 0.92
N SER A 177 -28.49 -22.26 0.77
CA SER A 177 -27.73 -22.85 1.88
C SER A 177 -26.33 -23.25 1.42
N LEU A 178 -25.37 -23.19 2.35
CA LEU A 178 -23.99 -23.60 2.10
C LEU A 178 -23.84 -25.11 2.26
N THR A 179 -23.06 -25.73 1.37
CA THR A 179 -22.55 -27.10 1.55
C THR A 179 -21.43 -27.11 2.57
N PRO A 180 -21.00 -28.28 3.11
CA PRO A 180 -19.85 -28.33 4.01
C PRO A 180 -18.56 -27.72 3.46
N GLU A 181 -18.32 -27.85 2.14
CA GLU A 181 -17.15 -27.28 1.48
C GLU A 181 -17.23 -25.74 1.42
N GLU A 182 -18.39 -25.20 1.04
CA GLU A 182 -18.61 -23.75 0.98
C GLU A 182 -18.65 -23.11 2.37
N GLN A 183 -19.15 -23.86 3.37
CA GLN A 183 -19.18 -23.42 4.76
C GLN A 183 -17.76 -23.29 5.33
N ALA A 184 -16.80 -24.10 4.88
CA ALA A 184 -15.40 -23.97 5.26
C ALA A 184 -14.75 -22.70 4.68
N GLY A 185 -15.21 -22.24 3.51
CA GLY A 185 -14.84 -20.97 2.88
C GLY A 185 -15.74 -19.79 3.25
N PHE A 186 -16.63 -19.95 4.22
CA PHE A 186 -17.56 -18.88 4.59
C PHE A 186 -16.83 -17.73 5.30
N ILE A 187 -16.94 -16.55 4.70
CA ILE A 187 -16.47 -15.30 5.28
C ILE A 187 -17.64 -14.73 6.08
N SER A 188 -17.45 -14.67 7.40
CA SER A 188 -18.42 -14.10 8.33
C SER A 188 -18.79 -12.64 8.00
N ALA A 189 -19.87 -12.13 8.61
CA ALA A 189 -20.23 -10.72 8.52
C ALA A 189 -19.03 -9.84 8.83
N GLY A 190 -18.80 -8.85 7.97
CA GLY A 190 -17.72 -7.91 8.21
C GLY A 190 -18.01 -7.03 9.42
N LEU A 191 -16.96 -6.55 10.08
CA LEU A 191 -17.14 -5.58 11.15
C LEU A 191 -17.71 -4.25 10.61
N ASP A 192 -18.76 -3.77 11.26
CA ASP A 192 -19.35 -2.46 11.01
C ASP A 192 -18.67 -1.43 11.91
N LEU A 193 -17.79 -0.61 11.33
CA LEU A 193 -17.19 0.51 12.03
C LEU A 193 -18.23 1.62 12.15
N ARG A 194 -18.75 1.82 13.36
CA ARG A 194 -19.67 2.93 13.62
C ARG A 194 -18.97 4.25 13.31
N LEU A 195 -19.63 5.07 12.51
CA LEU A 195 -19.33 6.50 12.40
C LEU A 195 -19.45 7.12 13.79
N GLU A 196 -18.33 7.28 14.48
CA GLU A 196 -18.28 8.14 15.64
C GLU A 196 -18.36 9.58 15.15
N ARG A 197 -19.57 10.14 15.19
CA ARG A 197 -19.81 11.58 15.05
C ARG A 197 -19.47 12.28 16.37
N LEU A 198 -18.27 12.04 16.88
CA LEU A 198 -17.77 12.87 17.97
C LEU A 198 -17.55 14.24 17.35
N GLU A 199 -18.38 15.20 17.73
CA GLU A 199 -18.13 16.60 17.41
C GLU A 199 -16.71 16.93 17.91
N PRO A 200 -15.79 17.34 17.02
CA PRO A 200 -14.44 17.67 17.43
C PRO A 200 -14.52 18.84 18.40
N GLN A 201 -14.34 18.53 19.70
CA GLN A 201 -14.22 19.54 20.72
C GLN A 201 -12.84 20.18 20.55
N PRO A 202 -12.74 21.51 20.41
CA PRO A 202 -11.45 22.19 20.45
C PRO A 202 -10.68 21.72 21.68
N TYR A 203 -9.51 21.12 21.46
CA TYR A 203 -8.62 20.66 22.53
C TYR A 203 -9.18 19.54 23.44
N HIS A 204 -10.40 19.03 23.25
CA HIS A 204 -10.98 17.96 24.09
C HIS A 204 -10.81 18.18 25.61
N GLU A 205 -11.20 19.35 26.13
CA GLU A 205 -11.00 19.76 27.54
C GLU A 205 -9.53 20.01 27.94
N LEU A 206 -8.61 20.14 26.97
CA LEU A 206 -7.20 20.47 27.16
C LEU A 206 -6.88 21.96 26.89
N GLU A 207 -7.82 22.88 27.09
CA GLU A 207 -7.62 24.33 26.86
C GLU A 207 -6.48 24.88 27.72
N ALA A 208 -6.29 24.33 28.92
CA ALA A 208 -5.17 24.66 29.80
C ALA A 208 -3.82 24.24 29.21
N LEU A 209 -3.81 23.23 28.34
CA LEU A 209 -2.63 22.73 27.65
C LEU A 209 -2.32 23.55 26.39
N ASP A 210 -3.35 23.96 25.64
CA ASP A 210 -3.21 24.89 24.50
C ASP A 210 -2.75 26.28 24.96
N ALA A 211 -3.27 26.76 26.10
CA ALA A 211 -2.77 27.98 26.75
C ALA A 211 -1.28 27.90 27.11
N ARG A 212 -0.73 26.68 27.26
CA ARG A 212 0.72 26.43 27.42
C ARG A 212 1.45 26.21 26.09
N ALA A 213 0.76 25.86 25.00
CA ALA A 213 1.37 25.69 23.67
C ALA A 213 1.88 27.02 23.08
N GLY A 214 1.30 28.15 23.53
CA GLY A 214 1.81 29.50 23.26
C GLY A 214 2.98 29.94 24.16
N ALA A 215 3.36 29.14 25.17
CA ALA A 215 4.52 29.45 25.98
C ALA A 215 5.81 29.29 25.14
N PRO A 216 6.81 30.17 25.32
CA PRO A 216 8.11 30.01 24.66
C PRO A 216 8.65 28.61 24.92
N VAL A 217 9.09 27.93 23.86
CA VAL A 217 9.77 26.64 23.99
C VAL A 217 10.98 26.85 24.90
N ARG A 218 10.92 26.26 26.08
CA ARG A 218 12.05 26.25 27.02
C ARG A 218 13.06 25.21 26.55
N LEU A 219 13.98 25.67 25.70
CA LEU A 219 15.15 24.90 25.26
C LEU A 219 16.16 24.66 26.41
N ASP A 220 15.91 25.26 27.58
CA ASP A 220 16.78 25.22 28.76
C ASP A 220 16.32 24.21 29.84
N LEU A 221 15.35 23.34 29.53
CA LEU A 221 14.92 22.31 30.47
C LEU A 221 15.85 21.09 30.38
N PRO A 222 16.36 20.57 31.52
CA PRO A 222 17.13 19.33 31.52
C PRO A 222 16.26 18.18 31.01
N GLU A 223 16.90 17.28 30.27
CA GLU A 223 16.29 16.09 29.66
C GLU A 223 15.61 15.22 30.72
N GLU A 224 14.49 14.59 30.36
CA GLU A 224 13.77 13.70 31.27
C GLU A 224 13.63 12.33 30.64
N LYS A 225 14.29 11.34 31.24
CA LYS A 225 13.92 9.93 31.10
C LYS A 225 12.80 9.66 32.11
N THR A 226 11.55 9.86 31.71
CA THR A 226 10.43 9.43 32.55
C THR A 226 10.10 7.99 32.21
N VAL A 227 10.05 7.14 33.23
CA VAL A 227 9.58 5.77 33.09
C VAL A 227 8.18 5.70 33.69
N TYR A 228 7.23 5.19 32.91
CA TYR A 228 5.89 4.88 33.39
C TYR A 228 5.57 3.42 33.08
N ARG A 229 4.62 2.86 33.83
CA ARG A 229 4.01 1.58 33.50
C ARG A 229 2.70 1.85 32.81
N ASP A 230 2.54 1.30 31.61
CA ASP A 230 1.26 1.29 30.96
C ASP A 230 0.24 0.56 31.85
N THR A 231 -0.90 1.20 32.10
CA THR A 231 -1.88 0.71 33.07
C THR A 231 -2.67 -0.49 32.57
N SER A 232 -2.71 -0.70 31.24
CA SER A 232 -3.47 -1.77 30.60
C SER A 232 -2.66 -3.06 30.43
N THR A 233 -1.39 -2.92 30.05
CA THR A 233 -0.48 -4.03 29.71
C THR A 233 0.58 -4.28 30.79
N GLY A 234 0.82 -3.30 31.67
CA GLY A 234 1.93 -3.33 32.63
C GLY A 234 3.30 -3.08 32.00
N ALA A 235 3.37 -2.85 30.69
CA ALA A 235 4.59 -2.61 29.94
C ALA A 235 5.33 -1.37 30.46
N VAL A 236 6.66 -1.43 30.46
CA VAL A 236 7.50 -0.31 30.83
C VAL A 236 7.63 0.61 29.61
N VAL A 237 7.16 1.84 29.74
CA VAL A 237 7.21 2.83 28.68
C VAL A 237 8.15 3.96 29.08
N TRP A 238 9.00 4.35 28.14
CA TRP A 238 10.00 5.40 28.31
C TRP A 238 9.59 6.64 27.52
N LYS A 239 9.43 7.77 28.22
CA LYS A 239 9.40 9.08 27.59
C LYS A 239 10.85 9.58 27.47
N LEU A 240 11.32 9.75 26.24
CA LEU A 240 12.69 10.15 25.94
C LEU A 240 12.86 11.66 25.76
N THR A 241 11.79 12.37 25.35
CA THR A 241 11.83 13.80 25.04
C THR A 241 10.79 14.56 25.86
N ARG A 242 11.09 15.83 26.17
CA ARG A 242 10.13 16.79 26.76
C ARG A 242 9.44 17.67 25.70
N SER A 243 9.72 17.46 24.41
CA SER A 243 9.21 18.34 23.36
C SER A 243 7.69 18.23 23.23
N VAL A 244 7.06 19.38 23.07
CA VAL A 244 5.60 19.52 22.93
C VAL A 244 5.17 19.69 21.45
N ARG A 245 6.11 19.56 20.50
CA ARG A 245 5.84 19.69 19.06
C ARG A 245 6.07 18.39 18.33
N THR A 246 5.50 18.27 17.13
CA THR A 246 5.59 17.11 16.23
C THR A 246 7.02 16.59 16.14
N GLU A 247 7.24 15.44 16.77
CA GLU A 247 8.42 14.62 16.62
C GLU A 247 8.07 13.47 15.67
N MET A 248 8.83 13.35 14.59
CA MET A 248 8.88 12.12 13.81
C MET A 248 10.17 11.40 14.17
N VAL A 249 10.06 10.09 14.31
CA VAL A 249 11.19 9.19 14.44
C VAL A 249 11.18 8.28 13.23
N ASP A 250 12.34 8.14 12.59
CA ASP A 250 12.50 7.11 11.57
C ASP A 250 12.90 5.79 12.23
N LYS A 251 14.17 5.38 12.20
CA LYS A 251 14.61 4.07 12.71
C LYS A 251 15.74 4.22 13.72
N PHE A 252 15.87 3.25 14.63
CA PHE A 252 17.12 3.08 15.37
C PHE A 252 18.29 2.94 14.38
N ASN A 253 19.47 3.41 14.79
CA ASN A 253 20.71 3.02 14.12
C ASN A 253 20.96 1.51 14.29
N ALA A 254 21.96 0.98 13.60
CA ALA A 254 22.16 -0.46 13.47
C ALA A 254 22.36 -1.22 14.81
N ASP A 255 22.85 -0.55 15.85
CA ASP A 255 23.07 -1.16 17.18
C ASP A 255 22.02 -0.73 18.23
N GLY A 256 21.01 0.05 17.84
CA GLY A 256 19.99 0.54 18.75
C GLY A 256 20.47 1.61 19.74
N SER A 257 21.69 2.13 19.61
CA SER A 257 22.25 3.12 20.53
C SER A 257 21.81 4.56 20.26
N ALA A 258 21.23 4.83 19.09
CA ALA A 258 20.76 6.17 18.72
C ALA A 258 19.45 6.15 17.91
N LEU A 259 18.68 7.22 18.08
CA LEU A 259 17.37 7.39 17.45
C LEU A 259 17.24 8.80 16.84
N PRO A 260 17.13 8.96 15.51
CA PRO A 260 16.93 10.26 14.87
C PRO A 260 15.59 10.87 15.31
N LEU A 261 15.64 12.14 15.69
CA LEU A 261 14.50 12.95 16.09
C LEU A 261 14.29 14.06 15.06
N TYR A 262 13.22 13.97 14.28
CA TYR A 262 12.80 15.04 13.37
C TYR A 262 11.81 15.93 14.09
N ASN A 263 12.26 17.10 14.51
CA ASN A 263 11.39 18.13 15.10
C ASN A 263 11.64 19.47 14.43
N ARG A 264 10.56 20.19 14.09
CA ARG A 264 10.63 21.54 13.50
C ARG A 264 11.25 22.57 14.45
N SER A 265 11.40 22.25 15.74
CA SER A 265 11.97 23.14 16.77
C SER A 265 13.50 23.11 16.89
N PHE A 266 14.18 22.07 16.39
CA PHE A 266 15.64 21.98 16.48
C PHE A 266 16.32 22.63 15.29
N ARG A 267 17.55 23.11 15.50
CA ARG A 267 18.40 23.57 14.40
C ARG A 267 19.21 22.38 13.89
N GLY A 268 19.11 22.09 12.60
CA GLY A 268 19.87 21.01 11.97
C GLY A 268 19.29 19.63 12.27
N PHE A 269 20.16 18.63 12.37
CA PHE A 269 19.79 17.25 12.68
C PHE A 269 19.86 16.99 14.18
N THR A 270 18.93 16.20 14.70
CA THR A 270 18.84 15.87 16.11
C THR A 270 18.62 14.38 16.28
N LEU A 271 19.20 13.82 17.33
CA LEU A 271 18.97 12.42 17.72
C LEU A 271 18.97 12.27 19.22
N TYR A 272 18.37 11.19 19.70
CA TYR A 272 18.52 10.72 21.06
C TYR A 272 19.64 9.67 21.10
N ASP A 273 20.73 9.95 21.80
CA ASP A 273 21.81 9.00 22.05
C ASP A 273 21.46 8.25 23.35
N LEU A 274 21.00 7.00 23.22
CA LEU A 274 20.60 6.19 24.36
C LEU A 274 21.78 5.88 25.29
N SER A 275 23.00 5.79 24.74
CA SER A 275 24.22 5.53 25.52
C SER A 275 24.59 6.71 26.41
N ALA A 276 24.44 7.94 25.89
CA ALA A 276 24.60 9.16 26.67
C ALA A 276 23.35 9.47 27.52
N GLY A 277 22.20 8.91 27.14
CA GLY A 277 20.90 9.21 27.73
C GLY A 277 20.42 10.63 27.46
N ALA A 278 20.82 11.19 26.31
CA ALA A 278 20.71 12.61 26.01
C ALA A 278 20.40 12.87 24.53
N ILE A 279 19.82 14.04 24.26
CA ILE A 279 19.63 14.58 22.93
C ILE A 279 20.96 15.18 22.44
N ARG A 280 21.32 14.86 21.21
CA ARG A 280 22.44 15.45 20.48
C ARG A 280 21.90 16.29 19.33
N GLU A 281 22.26 17.57 19.32
CA GLU A 281 21.98 18.49 18.22
C GLU A 281 23.24 18.67 17.36
N LEU A 282 23.09 18.51 16.04
CA LEU A 282 24.10 18.79 15.02
C LEU A 282 23.58 19.95 14.15
N PRO A 283 23.79 21.21 14.58
CA PRO A 283 23.12 22.38 14.01
C PRO A 283 23.51 22.68 12.55
N ASP A 284 24.72 22.29 12.16
CA ASP A 284 25.26 22.52 10.82
C ASP A 284 24.90 21.42 9.82
N LEU A 285 24.24 20.36 10.30
CA LEU A 285 23.85 19.23 9.48
C LEU A 285 22.42 19.42 8.97
N ARG A 286 22.25 19.49 7.64
CA ARG A 286 20.96 19.65 6.97
C ARG A 286 20.78 18.60 5.89
N GLY A 287 19.60 17.96 5.88
CA GLY A 287 19.25 16.87 4.96
C GLY A 287 18.64 15.70 5.73
N ALA A 288 18.12 14.70 5.01
CA ALA A 288 17.69 13.44 5.61
C ALA A 288 18.92 12.54 5.82
N PRO A 289 19.31 12.23 7.07
CA PRO A 289 20.45 11.37 7.33
C PRO A 289 20.12 9.90 7.10
N VAL A 290 21.15 9.19 6.67
CA VAL A 290 21.16 7.74 6.55
C VAL A 290 22.13 7.19 7.59
N MET A 291 21.65 6.39 8.54
CA MET A 291 22.51 5.78 9.56
C MET A 291 23.49 4.81 8.90
N ASN A 292 24.76 4.88 9.29
CA ASN A 292 25.75 3.91 8.85
C ASN A 292 25.49 2.56 9.53
N ARG A 293 25.54 1.48 8.74
CA ARG A 293 25.28 0.11 9.23
C ARG A 293 26.49 -0.55 9.87
N THR A 294 27.70 -0.23 9.40
CA THR A 294 28.95 -0.86 9.86
C THR A 294 29.57 -0.09 11.02
N ASP A 295 29.40 1.23 11.05
CA ASP A 295 29.84 2.09 12.14
C ASP A 295 28.65 2.86 12.73
N PRO A 296 27.98 2.32 13.78
CA PRO A 296 26.74 2.87 14.29
C PRO A 296 26.84 4.28 14.89
N SER A 297 28.04 4.82 15.14
CA SER A 297 28.22 6.22 15.56
C SER A 297 28.18 7.21 14.40
N LYS A 298 28.21 6.71 13.16
CA LYS A 298 28.24 7.52 11.96
C LYS A 298 26.92 7.53 11.24
N LEU A 299 26.69 8.64 10.55
CA LEU A 299 25.60 8.81 9.59
C LEU A 299 26.13 9.45 8.32
N TYR A 300 25.41 9.27 7.23
CA TYR A 300 25.65 9.93 5.95
C TYR A 300 24.58 10.99 5.71
N VAL A 301 24.96 12.17 5.24
CA VAL A 301 24.03 13.21 4.83
C VAL A 301 24.32 13.63 3.41
N LEU A 302 23.28 13.61 2.60
CA LEU A 302 23.28 14.19 1.27
C LEU A 302 22.93 15.68 1.36
N GLN A 303 23.78 16.50 0.77
CA GLN A 303 23.52 17.90 0.49
C GLN A 303 23.46 18.06 -1.02
N SER A 304 22.40 18.68 -1.51
CA SER A 304 22.20 18.97 -2.92
C SER A 304 21.96 20.46 -3.11
N SER A 305 22.63 21.05 -4.10
CA SER A 305 22.35 22.41 -4.58
C SER A 305 22.27 22.40 -6.09
N GLU A 306 21.58 23.38 -6.66
CA GLU A 306 21.50 23.54 -8.11
C GLU A 306 22.07 24.90 -8.49
N ALA A 307 23.00 24.92 -9.45
CA ALA A 307 23.58 26.13 -10.02
C ALA A 307 23.85 25.91 -11.51
N ASP A 308 23.52 26.90 -12.34
CA ASP A 308 23.75 26.87 -13.79
C ASP A 308 23.20 25.63 -14.51
N GLY A 309 22.07 25.09 -14.03
CA GLY A 309 21.41 23.91 -14.58
C GLY A 309 22.12 22.58 -14.28
N LYS A 310 23.07 22.57 -13.35
CA LYS A 310 23.71 21.36 -12.83
C LYS A 310 23.37 21.17 -11.35
N ALA A 311 23.09 19.93 -10.98
CA ALA A 311 22.97 19.54 -9.59
C ALA A 311 24.36 19.23 -9.04
N HIS A 312 24.70 19.86 -7.93
CA HIS A 312 25.89 19.56 -7.15
C HIS A 312 25.48 18.68 -5.96
N TYR A 313 26.13 17.52 -5.81
CA TYR A 313 25.87 16.57 -4.73
C TYR A 313 27.11 16.40 -3.86
N LEU A 314 26.89 16.52 -2.55
CA LEU A 314 27.91 16.32 -1.53
C LEU A 314 27.39 15.35 -0.47
N ILE A 315 28.08 14.24 -0.28
CA ILE A 315 27.83 13.28 0.79
C ILE A 315 28.90 13.43 1.86
N ARG A 316 28.45 13.72 3.09
CA ARG A 316 29.32 13.76 4.27
C ARG A 316 29.01 12.60 5.18
N SER A 317 30.04 11.98 5.73
CA SER A 317 29.91 11.14 6.92
C SER A 317 30.11 12.04 8.15
N THR A 318 29.27 11.89 9.16
CA THR A 318 29.40 12.60 10.43
C THR A 318 29.33 11.61 11.57
N ASP A 319 30.30 11.64 12.48
CA ASP A 319 30.17 10.97 13.77
C ASP A 319 29.31 11.84 14.68
N PHE A 320 28.15 11.35 15.09
CA PHE A 320 27.21 12.16 15.85
C PHE A 320 27.59 12.32 17.32
N ARG A 321 28.55 11.54 17.83
CA ARG A 321 29.04 11.64 19.21
C ARG A 321 30.14 12.69 19.32
N THR A 322 31.02 12.76 18.32
CA THR A 322 32.15 13.70 18.30
C THR A 322 31.85 14.97 17.50
N GLY A 323 30.91 14.93 16.56
CA GLY A 323 30.65 16.00 15.60
C GLY A 323 31.65 16.05 14.45
N GLU A 324 32.62 15.12 14.39
CA GLU A 324 33.60 15.07 13.30
C GLU A 324 32.92 14.73 11.97
N THR A 325 33.26 15.48 10.93
CA THR A 325 32.70 15.31 9.58
C THR A 325 33.79 15.01 8.57
N ALA A 326 33.51 14.15 7.61
CA ALA A 326 34.39 13.82 6.49
C ALA A 326 33.61 13.78 5.19
N VAL A 327 34.20 14.30 4.11
CA VAL A 327 33.63 14.20 2.76
C VAL A 327 33.81 12.77 2.26
N ILE A 328 32.70 12.14 1.90
CA ILE A 328 32.66 10.78 1.33
C ILE A 328 32.66 10.87 -0.19
N ALA A 329 31.79 11.68 -0.76
CA ALA A 329 31.69 11.86 -2.19
C ALA A 329 31.21 13.27 -2.52
N GLU A 330 31.73 13.83 -3.62
CA GLU A 330 31.37 15.15 -4.12
C GLU A 330 31.43 15.13 -5.64
N TRP A 331 30.36 15.53 -6.32
CA TRP A 331 30.31 15.56 -7.78
C TRP A 331 29.22 16.50 -8.31
N ASP A 332 29.39 16.94 -9.55
CA ASP A 332 28.35 17.64 -10.32
C ASP A 332 27.66 16.68 -11.29
N SER A 333 26.39 16.95 -11.55
CA SER A 333 25.54 16.15 -12.41
C SER A 333 24.67 17.02 -13.31
N GLU A 334 24.48 16.57 -14.55
CA GLU A 334 23.50 17.12 -15.49
C GLU A 334 22.16 16.38 -15.43
N ASP A 335 22.05 15.32 -14.61
CA ASP A 335 20.79 14.66 -14.37
C ASP A 335 19.92 15.48 -13.42
N SER A 336 18.61 15.45 -13.66
CA SER A 336 17.61 16.17 -12.87
C SER A 336 16.67 15.20 -12.17
N GLY A 337 16.06 15.66 -11.07
CA GLY A 337 15.06 14.93 -10.30
C GLY A 337 15.17 15.16 -8.80
N GLY A 338 14.14 14.78 -8.07
CA GLY A 338 14.12 14.87 -6.61
C GLY A 338 15.04 13.82 -5.96
N ALA A 339 15.97 14.23 -5.12
CA ALA A 339 16.91 13.30 -4.48
C ALA A 339 16.21 12.35 -3.49
N GLU A 340 16.42 11.05 -3.67
CA GLU A 340 16.07 9.99 -2.73
C GLU A 340 17.31 9.20 -2.38
N PHE A 341 17.76 9.35 -1.13
CA PHE A 341 19.02 8.81 -0.65
C PHE A 341 18.75 7.73 0.39
N GLY A 342 19.39 6.58 0.24
CA GLY A 342 19.19 5.45 1.14
C GLY A 342 20.40 4.51 1.24
N PRO A 343 20.47 3.69 2.30
CA PRO A 343 21.48 2.66 2.43
C PRO A 343 21.06 1.36 1.75
N SER A 344 22.03 0.53 1.35
CA SER A 344 21.78 -0.89 1.13
C SER A 344 21.30 -1.54 2.44
N PRO A 345 20.35 -2.49 2.40
CA PRO A 345 20.02 -3.29 3.54
C PRO A 345 21.15 -4.25 3.97
N TYR A 346 22.07 -4.55 3.05
CA TYR A 346 22.94 -5.73 3.11
C TYR A 346 24.43 -5.37 3.14
N SER A 347 24.81 -4.15 2.79
CA SER A 347 26.20 -3.66 2.84
C SER A 347 26.31 -2.20 3.29
N GLY A 348 27.55 -1.68 3.29
CA GLY A 348 27.85 -0.26 3.53
C GLY A 348 27.61 0.66 2.32
N ARG A 349 27.11 0.11 1.19
CA ARG A 349 26.82 0.90 -0.02
C ARG A 349 25.59 1.77 0.18
N LEU A 350 25.57 2.88 -0.56
CA LEU A 350 24.48 3.84 -0.57
C LEU A 350 23.96 4.00 -1.99
N ILE A 351 22.70 4.41 -2.11
CA ILE A 351 22.03 4.68 -3.38
C ILE A 351 21.45 6.09 -3.33
N LEU A 352 21.66 6.86 -4.40
CA LEU A 352 20.95 8.10 -4.65
C LEU A 352 20.14 7.94 -5.93
N GLY A 353 18.83 7.84 -5.76
CA GLY A 353 17.88 7.92 -6.86
C GLY A 353 17.45 9.36 -7.11
N LEU A 354 17.42 9.78 -8.38
CA LEU A 354 16.75 11.01 -8.80
C LEU A 354 15.29 10.72 -9.22
N LYS A 355 14.34 11.00 -8.33
CA LYS A 355 12.89 10.91 -8.58
C LYS A 355 12.50 11.71 -9.81
N GLU A 356 11.73 11.09 -10.70
CA GLU A 356 11.34 11.59 -12.02
C GLU A 356 12.51 11.76 -13.00
N GLY A 357 13.73 11.45 -12.58
CA GLY A 357 14.94 11.39 -13.38
C GLY A 357 15.23 10.00 -13.94
N ARG A 358 16.30 9.89 -14.74
CA ARG A 358 16.75 8.66 -15.43
C ARG A 358 18.14 8.19 -14.98
N ALA A 359 18.53 8.53 -13.76
CA ALA A 359 19.83 8.16 -13.24
C ALA A 359 19.73 7.76 -11.78
N ILE A 360 20.48 6.71 -11.46
CA ILE A 360 20.81 6.31 -10.11
C ILE A 360 22.31 6.52 -9.93
N TYR A 361 22.72 6.99 -8.77
CA TYR A 361 24.11 6.98 -8.35
C TYR A 361 24.29 5.91 -7.28
N LEU A 362 25.24 5.01 -7.50
CA LEU A 362 25.70 4.07 -6.50
C LEU A 362 26.92 4.64 -5.83
N ILE A 363 26.92 4.61 -4.51
CA ILE A 363 28.00 5.17 -3.70
C ILE A 363 28.59 4.05 -2.85
N ASP A 364 29.88 3.80 -3.01
CA ASP A 364 30.65 2.88 -2.20
C ASP A 364 31.64 3.70 -1.35
N PRO A 365 31.33 3.98 -0.07
CA PRO A 365 32.17 4.82 0.79
C PRO A 365 33.61 4.29 0.96
N ASP A 366 33.79 2.98 0.84
CA ASP A 366 35.06 2.28 1.07
C ASP A 366 35.90 2.13 -0.20
N ALA A 367 35.34 2.46 -1.36
CA ALA A 367 36.07 2.47 -2.63
C ALA A 367 37.08 3.64 -2.73
N PRO A 368 38.10 3.53 -3.61
CA PRO A 368 38.97 4.65 -3.98
C PRO A 368 38.16 5.89 -4.40
N VAL A 369 38.64 7.09 -4.06
CA VAL A 369 37.89 8.37 -4.23
C VAL A 369 37.32 8.54 -5.63
N ASP A 370 38.08 8.20 -6.66
CA ASP A 370 37.72 8.27 -8.08
C ASP A 370 36.69 7.22 -8.53
N GLN A 371 36.43 6.21 -7.69
CA GLN A 371 35.52 5.08 -7.94
C GLN A 371 34.33 5.05 -6.98
N ARG A 372 34.27 5.97 -6.01
CA ARG A 372 33.21 6.01 -4.99
C ARG A 372 31.83 6.21 -5.58
N VAL A 373 31.71 6.99 -6.65
CA VAL A 373 30.43 7.32 -7.28
C VAL A 373 30.36 6.69 -8.66
N ARG A 374 29.36 5.83 -8.85
CA ARG A 374 29.06 5.24 -10.15
C ARG A 374 27.67 5.67 -10.60
N ARG A 375 27.61 6.42 -11.71
CA ARG A 375 26.35 6.74 -12.39
C ARG A 375 25.82 5.51 -13.13
N VAL A 376 24.56 5.19 -12.92
CA VAL A 376 23.82 4.13 -13.61
C VAL A 376 22.67 4.78 -14.39
N PRO A 377 22.74 4.84 -15.74
CA PRO A 377 21.64 5.36 -16.54
C PRO A 377 20.48 4.38 -16.53
N LEU A 378 19.26 4.90 -16.43
CA LEU A 378 18.03 4.12 -16.54
C LEU A 378 17.38 4.33 -17.90
N PRO A 379 16.77 3.29 -18.49
CA PRO A 379 16.05 3.42 -19.76
C PRO A 379 14.77 4.27 -19.63
N MET A 380 14.30 4.50 -18.40
CA MET A 380 13.04 5.20 -18.10
C MET A 380 13.13 5.95 -16.78
N ARG A 381 12.18 6.88 -16.57
CA ARG A 381 12.11 7.67 -15.34
C ARG A 381 11.69 6.83 -14.15
N MET A 382 12.22 7.12 -12.96
CA MET A 382 11.90 6.35 -11.75
C MET A 382 11.22 7.17 -10.63
N LYS A 383 10.40 6.51 -9.80
CA LYS A 383 9.83 7.13 -8.57
C LYS A 383 10.56 6.74 -7.29
N GLY A 384 11.25 5.60 -7.31
CA GLY A 384 12.11 5.19 -6.22
C GLY A 384 13.10 4.12 -6.62
N SER A 385 14.13 3.94 -5.78
CA SER A 385 15.27 3.06 -6.04
C SER A 385 15.74 2.32 -4.79
N SER A 386 16.21 1.09 -4.96
CA SER A 386 16.82 0.27 -3.91
C SER A 386 17.86 -0.70 -4.49
N PHE A 387 18.58 -1.42 -3.62
CA PHE A 387 19.43 -2.54 -4.00
C PHE A 387 18.67 -3.88 -3.91
N SER A 388 19.14 -4.91 -4.63
CA SER A 388 18.81 -6.30 -4.34
C SER A 388 19.45 -6.78 -3.03
N ASP A 389 19.05 -7.98 -2.59
CA ASP A 389 19.58 -8.69 -1.41
C ASP A 389 21.08 -8.95 -1.41
N ASP A 390 21.69 -8.98 -2.59
CA ASP A 390 23.11 -9.21 -2.80
C ASP A 390 23.85 -7.99 -3.39
N ASP A 391 23.19 -6.83 -3.48
CA ASP A 391 23.67 -5.62 -4.16
C ASP A 391 24.13 -5.82 -5.61
N ARG A 392 23.74 -6.91 -6.29
CA ARG A 392 24.09 -7.16 -7.70
C ARG A 392 23.14 -6.48 -8.66
N CYS A 393 21.95 -6.13 -8.20
CA CYS A 393 20.95 -5.44 -9.00
C CYS A 393 20.58 -4.11 -8.34
N VAL A 394 20.21 -3.14 -9.19
CA VAL A 394 19.42 -2.00 -8.76
C VAL A 394 17.98 -2.17 -9.18
N ASN A 395 17.13 -1.72 -8.29
CA ASN A 395 15.72 -1.99 -8.26
C ASN A 395 15.02 -0.64 -8.34
N TRP A 396 14.19 -0.40 -9.36
CA TRP A 396 13.44 0.85 -9.47
C TRP A 396 12.00 0.65 -9.92
N GLN A 397 11.16 1.62 -9.56
CA GLN A 397 9.79 1.72 -10.07
C GLN A 397 9.75 2.72 -11.20
N ARG A 398 9.17 2.34 -12.35
CA ARG A 398 8.86 3.32 -13.39
C ARG A 398 7.89 4.33 -12.80
N CYS A 399 8.19 5.61 -12.98
CA CYS A 399 7.38 6.70 -12.45
C CYS A 399 5.90 6.49 -12.78
N TYR A 400 5.09 6.25 -11.74
CA TYR A 400 3.63 6.12 -11.82
C TYR A 400 3.05 4.82 -12.40
N TYR A 401 3.87 3.78 -12.62
CA TYR A 401 3.39 2.46 -13.08
C TYR A 401 3.46 1.42 -11.96
N PHE A 402 2.60 0.41 -12.02
CA PHE A 402 2.70 -0.75 -11.12
C PHE A 402 3.92 -1.63 -11.43
N GLN A 403 4.39 -1.61 -12.67
CA GLN A 403 5.50 -2.44 -13.12
C GLN A 403 6.85 -1.95 -12.57
N ARG A 404 7.60 -2.89 -12.00
CA ARG A 404 8.94 -2.67 -11.44
C ARG A 404 10.01 -3.25 -12.32
N TRP A 405 11.19 -2.68 -12.23
CA TRP A 405 12.31 -3.02 -13.08
C TRP A 405 13.55 -3.25 -12.23
N GLN A 406 14.36 -4.21 -12.67
CA GLN A 406 15.67 -4.45 -12.13
C GLN A 406 16.71 -4.38 -13.23
N MET A 407 17.90 -3.94 -12.87
CA MET A 407 19.07 -3.90 -13.75
C MET A 407 20.20 -4.63 -13.04
N ASP A 408 20.71 -5.66 -13.69
CA ASP A 408 21.94 -6.32 -13.28
C ASP A 408 23.10 -5.32 -13.46
N LEU A 409 23.84 -5.08 -12.38
CA LEU A 409 24.86 -4.05 -12.31
C LEU A 409 26.16 -4.40 -13.03
N ALA A 410 26.37 -5.67 -13.38
CA ALA A 410 27.54 -6.16 -14.09
C ALA A 410 27.35 -6.12 -15.61
N THR A 411 26.13 -6.46 -16.07
CA THR A 411 25.78 -6.59 -17.49
C THR A 411 25.00 -5.38 -18.03
N GLY A 412 24.36 -4.61 -17.15
CA GLY A 412 23.44 -3.53 -17.53
C GLY A 412 22.10 -4.02 -18.10
N GLN A 413 21.86 -5.34 -18.09
CA GLN A 413 20.61 -5.90 -18.61
C GLN A 413 19.45 -5.55 -17.69
N THR A 414 18.40 -5.00 -18.30
CA THR A 414 17.16 -4.64 -17.60
C THR A 414 16.09 -5.68 -17.83
N GLN A 415 15.37 -6.02 -16.78
CA GLN A 415 14.22 -6.91 -16.85
C GLN A 415 13.14 -6.46 -15.85
N ILE A 416 11.95 -7.04 -15.97
CA ILE A 416 10.92 -6.87 -14.95
C ILE A 416 11.48 -7.45 -13.66
N ALA A 417 11.37 -6.66 -12.60
CA ALA A 417 11.80 -7.03 -11.28
C ALA A 417 10.98 -8.21 -10.72
N HIS A 418 11.67 -9.17 -10.09
CA HIS A 418 11.05 -10.29 -9.36
C HIS A 418 11.22 -10.15 -7.83
N TYR A 419 11.09 -8.93 -7.30
CA TYR A 419 11.31 -8.63 -5.89
C TYR A 419 10.17 -7.78 -5.31
N PRO A 420 10.06 -7.69 -3.97
CA PRO A 420 8.90 -7.13 -3.28
C PRO A 420 8.52 -5.70 -3.68
N THR A 421 7.30 -5.36 -3.30
CA THR A 421 6.81 -3.99 -3.29
C THR A 421 7.62 -3.09 -2.31
N TYR A 422 7.65 -1.78 -2.53
CA TYR A 422 8.50 -0.69 -1.98
C TYR A 422 8.01 0.66 -2.55
N GLY A 423 6.70 0.82 -2.74
CA GLY A 423 6.05 2.07 -3.15
C GLY A 423 5.64 2.84 -1.89
N GLY A 424 5.83 4.15 -1.88
CA GLY A 424 5.87 5.00 -0.67
C GLY A 424 4.62 5.08 0.22
N HIS A 425 3.59 4.25 0.01
CA HIS A 425 2.37 4.16 0.83
C HIS A 425 2.04 2.73 1.29
N GLU A 426 2.90 1.76 0.98
CA GLU A 426 2.77 0.38 1.44
C GLU A 426 3.30 0.27 2.88
N ILE A 427 2.67 -0.60 3.65
CA ILE A 427 2.97 -0.85 5.05
C ILE A 427 3.65 -2.22 5.15
N PHE A 428 4.80 -2.27 5.82
CA PHE A 428 5.65 -3.46 5.87
C PHE A 428 5.67 -4.04 7.27
N GLY A 429 5.70 -5.37 7.36
CA GLY A 429 5.99 -6.15 8.56
C GLY A 429 7.21 -7.05 8.35
N GLY A 430 7.19 -8.24 8.93
CA GLY A 430 8.32 -9.18 8.88
C GLY A 430 8.45 -9.86 7.52
N ASP A 431 7.41 -10.57 7.08
CA ASP A 431 7.33 -11.16 5.74
C ASP A 431 6.08 -10.74 4.98
N THR A 432 5.34 -9.73 5.46
CA THR A 432 4.06 -9.28 4.92
C THR A 432 4.07 -7.80 4.53
N VAL A 433 3.35 -7.48 3.46
CA VAL A 433 3.06 -6.12 2.99
C VAL A 433 1.56 -5.90 3.01
N VAL A 434 1.14 -4.72 3.49
CA VAL A 434 -0.23 -4.22 3.42
C VAL A 434 -0.24 -2.94 2.60
N GLY A 435 -0.94 -2.93 1.48
CA GLY A 435 -1.02 -1.77 0.58
C GLY A 435 -2.45 -1.36 0.30
N ARG A 436 -2.68 -0.06 0.07
CA ARG A 436 -3.96 0.43 -0.44
C ARG A 436 -3.97 0.38 -1.96
N TYR A 437 -4.98 -0.26 -2.52
CA TYR A 437 -5.19 -0.34 -3.96
C TYR A 437 -6.64 0.04 -4.28
N GLY A 438 -6.85 1.31 -4.64
CA GLY A 438 -8.20 1.88 -4.75
C GLY A 438 -8.83 2.14 -3.39
N THR A 439 -10.01 1.57 -3.13
CA THR A 439 -10.71 1.69 -1.84
C THR A 439 -10.41 0.56 -0.86
N LEU A 440 -9.68 -0.48 -1.30
CA LEU A 440 -9.41 -1.67 -0.49
C LEU A 440 -7.95 -1.75 -0.05
N MET A 441 -7.75 -2.43 1.09
CA MET A 441 -6.43 -2.80 1.58
C MET A 441 -6.14 -4.25 1.23
N LEU A 442 -5.00 -4.49 0.60
CA LEU A 442 -4.53 -5.82 0.22
C LEU A 442 -3.36 -6.20 1.10
N THR A 443 -3.30 -7.47 1.47
CA THR A 443 -2.15 -8.07 2.14
C THR A 443 -1.55 -9.14 1.24
N HIS A 444 -0.23 -9.17 1.18
CA HIS A 444 0.51 -10.18 0.45
C HIS A 444 1.87 -10.37 1.13
N ARG A 445 2.47 -11.55 1.04
CA ARG A 445 3.87 -11.73 1.46
C ARG A 445 4.81 -10.78 0.72
N GLN A 446 5.81 -10.30 1.43
CA GLN A 446 6.97 -9.62 0.90
C GLN A 446 7.67 -10.56 -0.09
N GLY A 447 7.89 -10.07 -1.32
CA GLY A 447 8.50 -10.84 -2.40
C GLY A 447 7.49 -11.40 -3.39
N LEU A 448 6.20 -11.41 -3.04
CA LEU A 448 5.14 -11.67 -4.02
C LEU A 448 5.03 -10.48 -4.97
N LEU A 449 5.25 -10.76 -6.23
CA LEU A 449 4.90 -9.83 -7.28
C LEU A 449 3.39 -9.89 -7.54
N PRO A 450 2.75 -8.77 -7.89
CA PRO A 450 1.48 -8.76 -8.61
C PRO A 450 1.56 -9.37 -10.04
N CYS A 451 2.63 -10.11 -10.35
CA CYS A 451 2.91 -10.78 -11.63
C CYS A 451 3.71 -12.10 -11.49
N ASP A 452 3.94 -12.59 -10.26
CA ASP A 452 4.59 -13.89 -10.04
C ASP A 452 3.51 -14.93 -9.92
N GLU A 453 3.33 -15.70 -10.99
CA GLU A 453 2.28 -16.70 -11.05
C GLU A 453 2.50 -17.90 -10.12
N THR A 454 3.69 -18.01 -9.56
CA THR A 454 4.07 -19.16 -8.76
C THR A 454 3.49 -19.12 -7.35
N ASN A 455 3.02 -17.96 -6.88
CA ASN A 455 2.57 -17.74 -5.50
C ASN A 455 1.31 -16.84 -5.37
N GLY A 456 0.49 -16.73 -6.42
CA GLY A 456 -0.69 -15.85 -6.43
C GLY A 456 -1.75 -16.16 -5.36
N ASP A 457 -1.77 -17.39 -4.84
CA ASP A 457 -2.63 -17.84 -3.73
C ASP A 457 -2.34 -17.14 -2.39
N GLN A 458 -1.22 -16.42 -2.31
CA GLN A 458 -0.80 -15.69 -1.12
C GLN A 458 -1.22 -14.21 -1.12
N VAL A 459 -1.85 -13.70 -2.19
CA VAL A 459 -2.48 -12.37 -2.23
C VAL A 459 -3.88 -12.46 -1.65
N ARG A 460 -4.21 -11.60 -0.68
CA ARG A 460 -5.51 -11.59 0.01
C ARG A 460 -6.00 -10.16 0.22
N ILE A 461 -7.32 -9.94 0.20
CA ILE A 461 -7.87 -8.75 0.86
C ILE A 461 -7.52 -8.82 2.33
N TRP A 462 -6.95 -7.73 2.84
CA TRP A 462 -6.61 -7.60 4.24
C TRP A 462 -7.87 -7.20 5.00
N SER A 463 -8.27 -8.04 5.96
CA SER A 463 -9.39 -7.84 6.92
C SER A 463 -10.82 -7.76 6.36
N ASN A 464 -11.79 -8.19 7.17
CA ASN A 464 -13.19 -8.44 6.79
C ASN A 464 -14.06 -7.28 7.27
N TRP A 465 -13.94 -6.09 6.67
CA TRP A 465 -14.74 -4.92 7.07
C TRP A 465 -16.05 -4.82 6.27
N ALA A 466 -17.16 -4.47 6.91
CA ALA A 466 -18.43 -4.25 6.20
C ALA A 466 -18.35 -3.06 5.22
N GLN A 467 -17.42 -2.13 5.47
CA GLN A 467 -17.16 -0.95 4.65
C GLN A 467 -15.64 -0.80 4.46
N ASP A 468 -15.24 -0.10 3.40
CA ASP A 468 -13.84 0.21 3.15
C ASP A 468 -13.22 0.99 4.32
N VAL A 469 -11.99 0.61 4.69
CA VAL A 469 -11.18 1.29 5.70
C VAL A 469 -10.08 2.07 4.98
N PRO A 470 -10.36 3.32 4.53
CA PRO A 470 -9.39 4.10 3.79
C PRO A 470 -8.25 4.50 4.74
N SER A 471 -7.11 3.84 4.65
CA SER A 471 -5.92 4.14 5.45
C SER A 471 -4.73 4.54 4.60
N ASP A 472 -3.78 5.26 5.20
CA ASP A 472 -2.53 5.69 4.56
C ASP A 472 -1.43 5.81 5.62
N TYR A 473 -0.22 5.37 5.26
CA TYR A 473 0.97 5.29 6.10
C TYR A 473 0.80 4.49 7.41
N GLY A 474 1.70 3.55 7.65
CA GLY A 474 1.67 2.71 8.85
C GLY A 474 2.85 1.77 8.99
N GLN A 475 2.83 0.94 10.02
CA GLN A 475 3.76 -0.17 10.23
C GLN A 475 2.98 -1.43 10.62
N LEU A 476 3.34 -2.57 10.05
CA LEU A 476 2.92 -3.88 10.52
C LEU A 476 4.02 -4.40 11.45
N ALA A 477 3.64 -4.99 12.59
CA ALA A 477 4.60 -5.58 13.50
C ALA A 477 5.43 -6.66 12.79
N ASP A 478 6.66 -6.90 13.26
CA ASP A 478 7.58 -7.87 12.63
C ASP A 478 7.06 -9.32 12.65
N ASP A 479 6.08 -9.62 13.52
CA ASP A 479 5.38 -10.91 13.58
C ASP A 479 4.08 -10.94 12.75
N ASP A 480 3.83 -9.87 11.98
CA ASP A 480 2.67 -9.63 11.15
C ASP A 480 1.32 -9.61 11.87
N ARG A 481 1.33 -9.50 13.20
CA ARG A 481 0.10 -9.53 14.00
C ARG A 481 -0.62 -8.21 14.10
N TRP A 482 0.10 -7.09 14.16
CA TRP A 482 -0.50 -5.80 14.48
C TRP A 482 -0.17 -4.76 13.43
N LEU A 483 -1.18 -4.30 12.69
CA LEU A 483 -1.04 -3.12 11.85
C LEU A 483 -1.36 -1.88 12.66
N VAL A 484 -0.48 -0.89 12.61
CA VAL A 484 -0.81 0.49 12.97
C VAL A 484 -0.81 1.37 11.75
N THR A 485 -1.93 2.05 11.50
CA THR A 485 -2.13 2.91 10.32
C THR A 485 -2.99 4.13 10.65
N ASN A 486 -2.97 5.15 9.79
CA ASN A 486 -3.83 6.32 9.92
C ASN A 486 -5.06 6.18 9.01
N GLY A 487 -6.25 6.36 9.58
CA GLY A 487 -7.47 6.50 8.80
C GLY A 487 -7.52 7.84 8.08
N THR A 488 -7.76 7.79 6.77
CA THR A 488 -7.74 8.96 5.86
C THR A 488 -9.11 9.51 5.55
N ASP A 489 -10.16 8.68 5.56
CA ASP A 489 -11.50 9.06 5.12
C ASP A 489 -12.60 8.22 5.81
N GLY A 490 -13.88 8.54 5.57
CA GLY A 490 -15.04 7.80 6.07
C GLY A 490 -15.11 7.70 7.59
N ALA A 491 -15.55 6.53 8.10
CA ALA A 491 -15.74 6.28 9.54
C ALA A 491 -14.45 6.30 10.36
N VAL A 492 -13.30 6.21 9.69
CA VAL A 492 -11.97 6.19 10.31
C VAL A 492 -11.17 7.47 10.06
N ALA A 493 -11.76 8.46 9.38
CA ALA A 493 -11.08 9.72 9.05
C ALA A 493 -10.47 10.35 10.31
N GLY A 494 -9.15 10.42 10.35
CA GLY A 494 -8.42 11.02 11.45
C GLY A 494 -8.21 10.21 12.70
N LYS A 495 -8.54 8.94 12.65
CA LYS A 495 -8.25 8.01 13.72
C LYS A 495 -6.93 7.31 13.46
N ARG A 496 -6.16 7.04 14.51
CA ARG A 496 -5.11 6.03 14.47
C ARG A 496 -5.72 4.68 14.76
N LEU A 497 -5.43 3.72 13.90
CA LEU A 497 -5.99 2.40 13.93
C LEU A 497 -4.89 1.42 14.31
N LEU A 498 -5.13 0.61 15.33
CA LEU A 498 -4.42 -0.64 15.60
C LEU A 498 -5.34 -1.77 15.15
N ILE A 499 -4.87 -2.62 14.26
CA ILE A 499 -5.68 -3.63 13.61
C ILE A 499 -4.95 -4.97 13.74
N ASP A 500 -5.67 -6.00 14.16
CA ASP A 500 -5.11 -7.35 14.17
C ASP A 500 -4.99 -7.85 12.71
N GLY A 501 -3.77 -8.16 12.29
CA GLY A 501 -3.44 -8.70 10.97
C GLY A 501 -3.78 -10.19 10.81
N ARG A 502 -4.03 -10.91 11.91
CA ARG A 502 -4.43 -12.32 11.93
C ARG A 502 -5.93 -12.51 12.12
N GLU A 503 -6.60 -11.57 12.79
CA GLU A 503 -8.05 -11.60 13.01
C GLU A 503 -8.75 -10.48 12.26
N THR A 504 -9.66 -10.85 11.37
CA THR A 504 -10.32 -9.94 10.42
C THR A 504 -11.37 -9.01 11.05
N GLY A 505 -11.31 -8.77 12.36
CA GLY A 505 -12.39 -8.15 13.12
C GLY A 505 -11.99 -7.46 14.41
N THR A 506 -10.76 -6.98 14.54
CA THR A 506 -10.38 -6.13 15.67
C THR A 506 -9.72 -4.85 15.16
N VAL A 507 -10.46 -3.74 15.15
CA VAL A 507 -9.90 -2.37 15.04
C VAL A 507 -9.99 -1.75 16.42
N LEU A 508 -8.84 -1.53 17.01
CA LEU A 508 -8.66 -0.73 18.20
C LEU A 508 -8.29 0.68 17.75
N GLN A 509 -9.00 1.68 18.25
CA GLN A 509 -8.53 3.05 18.10
C GLN A 509 -7.38 3.28 19.06
N ILE A 510 -6.24 3.73 18.53
CA ILE A 510 -5.16 4.22 19.39
C ILE A 510 -5.54 5.64 19.82
N VAL A 511 -5.85 5.80 21.10
CA VAL A 511 -6.05 7.11 21.72
C VAL A 511 -4.69 7.58 22.22
N HIS A 512 -4.14 8.62 21.60
CA HIS A 512 -2.99 9.32 22.17
C HIS A 512 -3.50 10.40 23.11
N ASP A 513 -3.11 10.30 24.37
CA ASP A 513 -3.00 11.49 25.21
C ASP A 513 -1.96 12.41 24.53
N PHE A 514 -2.34 13.65 24.19
CA PHE A 514 -1.47 14.76 23.74
C PHE A 514 -1.20 15.06 22.25
N THR A 515 -2.03 14.66 21.27
CA THR A 515 -1.86 15.19 19.90
C THR A 515 -3.10 15.93 19.39
N SER A 516 -3.04 17.27 19.39
CA SER A 516 -3.99 18.08 18.64
C SER A 516 -3.73 17.90 17.14
N ARG A 517 -4.76 17.47 16.41
CA ARG A 517 -4.70 17.24 14.97
C ARG A 517 -4.85 18.57 14.24
N ASN A 518 -3.79 19.38 14.20
CA ASN A 518 -3.84 20.70 13.57
C ASN A 518 -3.43 20.74 12.08
N SER A 519 -2.88 19.67 11.51
CA SER A 519 -2.65 19.56 10.06
C SER A 519 -2.24 18.14 9.64
N TRP A 520 -2.40 17.82 8.35
CA TRP A 520 -1.83 16.64 7.68
C TRP A 520 -0.30 16.52 7.85
N ASP A 521 0.38 17.62 8.20
CA ASP A 521 1.81 17.66 8.48
C ASP A 521 2.18 17.19 9.90
N SER A 522 1.20 16.96 10.78
CA SER A 522 1.41 16.55 12.17
C SER A 522 1.20 15.04 12.37
N ASN A 523 1.65 14.25 11.40
CA ASN A 523 1.65 12.80 11.48
C ASN A 523 2.75 12.33 12.44
N THR A 524 2.41 12.05 13.70
CA THR A 524 3.29 11.20 14.53
C THR A 524 3.26 9.81 13.89
N TYR A 525 4.35 9.45 13.21
CA TYR A 525 4.56 8.07 12.76
C TYR A 525 4.51 7.18 13.99
N THR A 526 3.50 6.31 14.06
CA THR A 526 3.33 5.38 15.18
C THR A 526 3.88 4.03 14.73
N ARG A 527 4.76 3.46 15.56
CA ARG A 527 5.46 2.20 15.30
C ARG A 527 5.07 1.18 16.36
N VAL A 528 5.00 -0.09 15.96
CA VAL A 528 4.60 -1.20 16.82
C VAL A 528 5.83 -2.00 17.17
N SER A 529 6.05 -2.23 18.46
CA SER A 529 7.00 -3.27 18.91
C SER A 529 6.35 -4.63 18.70
N PRO A 530 7.09 -5.68 18.33
CA PRO A 530 6.56 -7.05 18.30
C PRO A 530 6.06 -7.58 19.66
N ASP A 531 6.27 -6.85 20.76
CA ASP A 531 5.91 -7.21 22.14
C ASP A 531 4.53 -6.70 22.58
#